data_AF-A0AA94SAI4-F1
#
_entry.id   AF-A0AA94SAI4-F1
#
_cell.length_a   1.000
_cell.length_b   1.000
_cell.length_c   1.000
_cell.angle_alpha   90.00
_cell.angle_beta   90.00
_cell.angle_gamma   90.00
#
_symmetry.space_group_name_H-M   'P 1'
#
loop_
_entity.id
_entity.type
_entity.pdbx_description
1 polymer ?
#
loop_
_entity_poly.entity_id
_entity_poly.type
_entity_poly.pdbx_seq_one_letter_code
_entity_poly.pdbx_strand_id
1 'polypeptide(L)' 'MDESFLNYLEKVRMEKATDLLKESHLMVYEIADKVGYNNIDYFYKKFKHFYHISPNEYRRQIAQKSK' A
#
# COMPACT_ATOMS: atom_id res chain seq x y z
N MET A 1 7.85 -23.44 -7.24
CA MET A 1 8.74 -23.02 -6.14
C MET A 1 9.08 -21.53 -6.26
N ASP A 2 8.10 -20.67 -6.65
CA ASP A 2 8.31 -19.21 -6.83
C ASP A 2 7.47 -18.34 -5.88
N GLU A 3 6.63 -18.96 -5.04
CA GLU A 3 5.77 -18.23 -4.08
C GLU A 3 6.59 -17.42 -3.07
N SER A 4 7.76 -17.90 -2.63
CA SER A 4 8.53 -17.22 -1.58
C SER A 4 9.05 -15.85 -2.03
N PHE A 5 9.63 -15.76 -3.24
CA PHE A 5 10.16 -14.50 -3.76
C PHE A 5 9.04 -13.50 -4.08
N LEU A 6 7.97 -13.96 -4.75
CA LEU A 6 6.84 -13.10 -5.07
C LEU A 6 6.14 -12.60 -3.81
N ASN A 7 5.95 -13.45 -2.80
CA ASN A 7 5.37 -13.05 -1.51
C ASN A 7 6.27 -12.05 -0.78
N TYR A 8 7.59 -12.26 -0.80
CA TYR A 8 8.54 -11.32 -0.22
C TYR A 8 8.50 -9.97 -0.94
N LEU A 9 8.49 -9.96 -2.28
CA LEU A 9 8.38 -8.74 -3.07
C LEU A 9 7.05 -8.00 -2.80
N GLU A 10 5.93 -8.73 -2.74
CA GLU A 10 4.63 -8.16 -2.37
C GLU A 10 4.68 -7.51 -0.98
N LYS A 11 5.26 -8.20 0.01
CA LYS A 11 5.44 -7.64 1.36
C LYS A 11 6.26 -6.35 1.34
N VAL A 12 7.42 -6.33 0.67
CA VAL A 12 8.29 -5.14 0.59
C VAL A 12 7.55 -3.96 -0.07
N ARG A 13 6.79 -4.23 -1.15
CA ARG A 13 5.98 -3.19 -1.81
C ARG A 13 4.86 -2.66 -0.91
N MET A 14 4.20 -3.54 -0.17
CA MET A 14 3.13 -3.16 0.77
C MET A 14 3.67 -2.32 1.93
N GLU A 15 4.79 -2.73 2.51
CA GLU A 15 5.49 -1.95 3.56
C GLU A 15 5.83 -0.56 3.05
N LYS A 16 6.47 -0.46 1.87
CA LYS A 16 6.80 0.84 1.28
C LYS A 16 5.57 1.70 0.98
N ALA A 17 4.47 1.09 0.56
CA ALA A 17 3.21 1.80 0.35
C ALA A 17 2.70 2.39 1.67
N THR A 18 2.81 1.69 2.80
CA THR A 18 2.42 2.25 4.10
C THR A 18 3.29 3.41 4.53
N ASP A 19 4.59 3.39 4.25
CA ASP A 19 5.50 4.51 4.56
C ASP A 19 5.09 5.75 3.76
N LEU A 20 4.87 5.59 2.45
CA LEU A 20 4.41 6.68 1.60
C LEU A 20 3.02 7.21 2.01
N LEU A 21 2.12 6.34 2.49
CA LEU A 21 0.81 6.75 3.00
C LEU A 21 0.92 7.59 4.28
N LYS A 22 1.94 7.38 5.11
CA LYS A 22 2.22 8.11 6.37
C LYS A 22 2.98 9.41 6.15
N GLU A 23 4.00 9.37 5.29
CA GLU A 23 5.04 10.40 5.22
C GLU A 23 4.83 11.40 4.08
N SER A 24 3.88 11.15 3.17
CA SER A 24 3.68 11.97 1.98
C SER A 24 2.23 12.38 1.75
N HIS A 25 2.06 13.44 0.96
CA HIS A 25 0.77 13.91 0.46
C HIS A 25 0.38 13.30 -0.90
N LEU A 26 1.12 12.29 -1.37
CA LEU A 26 0.88 11.66 -2.66
C LEU A 26 -0.52 11.07 -2.74
N MET A 27 -1.16 11.14 -3.89
CA MET A 27 -2.41 10.44 -4.14
C MET A 27 -2.16 8.93 -4.19
N VAL A 28 -3.18 8.13 -3.87
CA VAL A 28 -3.02 6.66 -3.79
C VAL A 28 -2.58 6.06 -5.13
N TYR A 29 -3.00 6.63 -6.25
CA TYR A 29 -2.56 6.18 -7.58
C TYR A 29 -1.06 6.42 -7.81
N GLU A 30 -0.50 7.52 -7.31
CA GLU A 30 0.94 7.82 -7.41
C GLU A 30 1.75 6.87 -6.50
N ILE A 31 1.18 6.49 -5.35
CA ILE A 31 1.81 5.50 -4.47
C ILE A 31 1.80 4.12 -5.12
N ALA A 32 0.69 3.72 -5.75
CA ALA A 32 0.60 2.45 -6.48
C ALA A 32 1.66 2.38 -7.59
N ASP A 33 1.82 3.43 -8.38
CA ASP A 33 2.85 3.53 -9.41
C ASP A 33 4.27 3.43 -8.82
N LYS A 34 4.56 4.21 -7.76
CA LYS A 34 5.87 4.20 -7.07
C LYS A 34 6.24 2.86 -6.45
N VAL A 35 5.27 2.05 -6.02
CA VAL A 35 5.53 0.71 -5.46
C VAL A 35 5.40 -0.40 -6.51
N GLY A 36 5.34 -0.06 -7.80
CA GLY A 36 5.43 -0.99 -8.92
C GLY A 36 4.11 -1.67 -9.30
N TYR A 37 2.97 -0.99 -9.07
CA TYR A 37 1.65 -1.43 -9.50
C TYR A 37 1.09 -0.52 -10.60
N ASN A 38 1.10 -1.02 -11.83
CA ASN A 38 0.54 -0.29 -12.99
C ASN A 38 -1.01 -0.27 -12.99
N ASN A 39 -1.65 -1.17 -12.25
CA ASN A 39 -3.09 -1.22 -12.11
C ASN A 39 -3.48 -0.87 -10.67
N ILE A 40 -4.12 0.29 -10.53
CA ILE A 40 -4.54 0.82 -9.23
C ILE A 40 -5.55 -0.11 -8.53
N ASP A 41 -6.52 -0.68 -9.25
CA ASP A 41 -7.52 -1.57 -8.66
C ASP A 41 -6.88 -2.85 -8.11
N TYR A 42 -5.85 -3.36 -8.79
CA TYR A 42 -5.08 -4.50 -8.30
C TYR A 42 -4.28 -4.15 -7.05
N PHE A 43 -3.67 -2.96 -7.00
CA PHE A 43 -3.04 -2.44 -5.79
C PHE A 43 -4.04 -2.34 -4.64
N TYR A 44 -5.23 -1.77 -4.85
CA TYR A 44 -6.27 -1.67 -3.82
C TYR A 44 -6.68 -3.06 -3.29
N LYS A 45 -6.86 -4.05 -4.18
CA LYS A 45 -7.17 -5.42 -3.78
C LYS A 45 -6.06 -6.04 -2.95
N LYS A 46 -4.80 -5.93 -3.39
CA LYS A 46 -3.64 -6.46 -2.67
C LYS A 46 -3.42 -5.79 -1.33
N PHE A 47 -3.50 -4.46 -1.27
CA PHE A 47 -3.36 -3.70 -0.04
C PHE A 47 -4.46 -4.06 0.96
N LYS A 48 -5.72 -4.13 0.51
CA LYS A 48 -6.84 -4.54 1.37
C LYS A 48 -6.70 -6.00 1.83
N HIS A 49 -6.17 -6.88 1.01
CA HIS A 49 -5.87 -8.25 1.43
C HIS A 49 -4.78 -8.28 2.52
N PHE A 50 -3.72 -7.49 2.36
CA PHE A 50 -2.56 -7.49 3.26
C PHE A 50 -2.83 -6.80 4.61
N TYR A 51 -3.58 -5.69 4.60
CA TYR A 51 -3.82 -4.86 5.80
C TYR A 51 -5.29 -4.86 6.27
N HIS A 52 -6.17 -5.61 5.60
CA HIS A 52 -7.61 -5.71 5.90
C HIS A 52 -8.42 -4.40 5.76
N ILE A 53 -7.78 -3.31 5.33
CA ILE A 53 -8.41 -2.00 5.09
C ILE A 53 -7.89 -1.38 3.78
N SER A 54 -8.62 -0.42 3.23
CA SER A 54 -8.18 0.27 2.01
C SER A 54 -7.01 1.24 2.29
N PRO A 55 -6.16 1.58 1.30
CA PRO A 55 -5.12 2.60 1.44
C PRO A 55 -5.65 3.95 1.96
N ASN A 56 -6.81 4.38 1.47
CA ASN A 56 -7.47 5.62 1.91
C ASN A 56 -7.89 5.55 3.39
N GLU A 57 -8.43 4.41 3.81
CA GLU A 57 -8.80 4.19 5.20
C GLU A 57 -7.59 4.12 6.11
N TYR A 58 -6.51 3.46 5.67
CA TYR A 58 -5.22 3.43 6.36
C TYR A 58 -4.69 4.86 6.60
N ARG A 59 -4.65 5.69 5.55
CA ARG A 59 -4.25 7.10 5.67
C ARG A 59 -5.13 7.88 6.63
N ARG A 60 -6.46 7.69 6.56
CA ARG A 60 -7.41 8.36 7.46
C ARG A 60 -7.17 7.98 8.92
N GLN A 61 -6.91 6.71 9.22
CA GLN A 61 -6.62 6.24 10.59
C GLN A 61 -5.33 6.86 11.15
N ILE A 62 -4.29 7.03 10.32
CA ILE A 62 -3.05 7.69 10.75
C ILE A 62 -3.30 9.16 11.06
N ALA A 63 -4.00 9.87 10.17
CA ALA A 63 -4.31 11.28 10.38
C ALA A 63 -5.16 11.52 11.64
N GLN A 64 -6.01 10.56 12.03
CA GLN A 64 -6.79 10.61 13.27
C GLN A 64 -5.97 10.29 14.53
N LYS A 65 -4.94 9.44 14.44
CA LYS A 65 -4.05 9.10 15.57
C LYS A 65 -3.03 10.19 15.92
N SER A 66 -2.72 11.08 14.98
CA SER A 66 -1.82 12.22 15.21
C SER A 66 -2.51 13.42 15.86
N LYS A 67 -3.77 13.28 16.28
CA LYS A 67 -4.61 14.32 16.87
C LYS A 67 -4.99 13.93 18.29
#